data_AF-A0A351A073-F1
#
_entry.id   AF-A0A351A073-F1
#
_cell.length_a   1.000
_cell.length_b   1.000
_cell.length_c   1.000
_cell.angle_alpha   90.00
_cell.angle_beta   90.00
_cell.angle_gamma   90.00
#
_symmetry.space_group_name_H-M   'P 1'
#
loop_
_entity.id
_entity.type
_entity.pdbx_description
1 polymer ?
#
loop_
_entity_poly.entity_id
_entity_poly.type
_entity_poly.pdbx_seq_one_letter_code
_entity_poly.pdbx_strand_id
1 'polypeptide(L)' 'RIEIAFPVLDPRLKRRVMKEGLRPYLGDNCQAWEMQPSGSYRRKHPRSVRRAAQLILLNELAASS' A
#
# COMPACT_ATOMS: atom_id res chain seq x y z
N ARG A 1 3.45 -21.07 17.18
CA ARG A 1 3.37 -20.96 15.71
C ARG A 1 4.80 -21.02 15.17
N ILE A 2 5.01 -21.61 14.00
CA ILE A 2 6.30 -21.50 13.27
C ILE A 2 6.07 -20.48 12.16
N GLU A 3 6.89 -19.44 12.11
CA GLU A 3 6.83 -18.35 11.14
C GLU A 3 8.15 -18.25 10.38
N ILE A 4 8.11 -17.84 9.10
CA ILE A 4 9.30 -17.68 8.26
C ILE A 4 9.27 -16.34 7.53
N ALA A 5 10.45 -15.80 7.26
CA ALA A 5 10.65 -14.62 6.42
C ALA A 5 11.86 -14.84 5.52
N PHE A 6 11.81 -14.32 4.30
CA PHE A 6 12.91 -14.39 3.34
C PHE A 6 13.34 -12.98 2.91
N PRO A 7 14.65 -12.74 2.80
CA PRO A 7 15.15 -11.45 2.33
C PRO A 7 14.91 -11.30 0.82
N VAL A 8 14.53 -10.10 0.40
CA VAL A 8 14.49 -9.72 -1.02
C VAL A 8 15.84 -9.11 -1.40
N LEU A 9 16.77 -9.96 -1.84
CA LEU A 9 18.16 -9.57 -2.12
C LEU A 9 18.32 -8.87 -3.48
N ASP A 10 17.51 -9.24 -4.47
CA ASP A 10 17.57 -8.60 -5.80
C ASP A 10 17.07 -7.14 -5.69
N PRO A 11 17.89 -6.14 -6.08
CA PRO A 11 17.54 -4.73 -5.94
C PRO A 11 16.43 -4.27 -6.91
N ARG A 12 16.23 -4.95 -8.05
CA ARG A 12 15.09 -4.70 -8.94
C ARG A 12 13.82 -5.23 -8.29
N LEU A 13 13.85 -6.44 -7.74
CA LEU A 13 12.71 -7.04 -7.04
C LEU A 13 12.34 -6.23 -5.79
N LYS A 14 13.32 -5.82 -4.99
CA LYS A 14 13.10 -4.95 -3.82
C LYS A 14 12.39 -3.66 -4.22
N ARG A 15 12.84 -3.00 -5.31
CA ARG A 15 12.18 -1.78 -5.81
C ARG A 15 10.74 -2.03 -6.22
N ARG A 16 10.45 -3.15 -6.89
CA ARG A 16 9.08 -3.55 -7.27
C ARG A 16 8.20 -3.78 -6.04
N VAL A 17 8.66 -4.57 -5.08
CA VAL A 17 7.96 -4.82 -3.81
C VAL A 17 7.62 -3.50 -3.11
N MET A 18 8.57 -2.56 -3.03
CA MET A 18 8.32 -1.25 -2.43
C MET A 18 7.34 -0.39 -3.24
N LYS A 19 7.48 -0.39 -4.58
CA LYS A 19 6.63 0.40 -5.50
C LYS A 19 5.19 -0.10 -5.51
N GLU A 20 4.98 -1.40 -5.51
CA GLU A 20 3.67 -2.04 -5.71
C GLU A 20 3.01 -2.39 -4.37
N GLY A 21 3.78 -2.94 -3.42
CA GLY A 21 3.25 -3.49 -2.17
C GLY A 21 3.20 -2.53 -0.99
N LEU A 22 3.97 -1.43 -0.99
CA LEU A 22 4.06 -0.54 0.16
C LEU A 22 3.66 0.91 -0.15
N ARG A 23 4.30 1.54 -1.13
CA ARG A 23 4.10 2.97 -1.43
C ARG A 23 2.64 3.35 -1.73
N PRO A 24 1.86 2.60 -2.53
CA PRO A 24 0.48 2.96 -2.84
C PRO A 24 -0.40 2.95 -1.60
N TYR A 25 -0.19 1.97 -0.70
CA TYR A 25 -0.95 1.83 0.53
C TYR A 25 -0.59 2.88 1.58
N LEU A 26 0.69 3.25 1.70
CA LEU A 26 1.09 4.38 2.54
C LEU A 26 0.51 5.71 2.04
N GLY A 27 0.39 5.85 0.72
CA GLY A 27 -0.19 7.02 0.06
C GLY A 27 -1.72 7.04 0.00
N ASP A 28 -2.40 5.96 0.37
CA ASP A 28 -3.86 5.86 0.33
C ASP A 28 -4.47 6.87 1.30
N ASN A 29 -5.45 7.64 0.80
CA ASN A 29 -6.11 8.70 1.56
C ASN A 29 -7.64 8.58 1.58
N CYS A 30 -8.20 7.47 1.11
CA CYS A 30 -9.66 7.30 1.02
C CYS A 30 -10.18 5.92 1.42
N GLN A 31 -9.31 4.92 1.51
CA GLN A 31 -9.64 3.54 1.93
C GLN A 31 -8.84 3.11 3.16
N ALA A 32 -7.69 3.73 3.43
CA ALA A 32 -6.89 3.42 4.62
C ALA A 32 -7.56 3.85 5.94
N TRP A 33 -7.32 3.07 6.99
CA TRP A 33 -7.75 3.33 8.37
C TRP A 33 -6.55 3.57 9.27
N GLU A 34 -6.57 4.68 10.00
CA GLU A 34 -5.54 5.06 10.95
C GLU A 34 -5.94 4.61 12.36
N MET A 35 -5.16 3.69 12.93
CA MET A 35 -5.30 3.30 14.33
C MET A 35 -4.96 4.48 15.24
N GLN A 36 -5.85 4.79 16.18
CA GLN A 36 -5.66 5.83 17.19
C GLN A 36 -5.07 5.22 18.48
N PRO A 37 -4.45 6.02 19.36
CA PRO A 37 -3.94 5.55 20.65
C PRO A 37 -4.99 4.90 21.56
N SER A 38 -6.26 5.28 21.40
CA SER A 38 -7.40 4.70 22.12
C SER A 38 -7.84 3.33 21.59
N GLY A 39 -7.20 2.81 20.54
CA GLY A 39 -7.60 1.57 19.87
C GLY A 39 -8.76 1.75 18.89
N SER A 40 -9.34 2.94 18.77
CA SER A 40 -10.31 3.23 17.71
C SER A 40 -9.62 3.39 16.36
N TYR A 41 -10.37 3.20 15.28
CA TYR A 41 -9.88 3.41 13.93
C TYR A 41 -10.60 4.58 13.28
N ARG A 42 -9.83 5.44 12.61
CA ARG A 42 -10.36 6.55 11.81
C ARG A 42 -10.07 6.30 10.35
N ARG A 43 -11.10 6.22 9.52
CA ARG A 43 -10.92 6.15 8.08
C ARG A 43 -10.36 7.46 7.55
N LYS A 44 -9.36 7.39 6.68
CA LYS A 44 -8.83 8.57 5.99
C LYS A 44 -9.86 9.10 5.00
N HIS A 45 -10.04 10.41 5.03
CA HIS A 45 -10.82 11.15 4.05
C HIS A 45 -9.89 12.06 3.25
N PRO A 46 -10.00 12.08 1.92
CA PRO A 46 -9.10 12.85 1.08
C PRO A 46 -9.33 14.34 1.28
N ARG A 47 -8.25 15.08 1.54
CA ARG A 47 -8.21 16.56 1.54
C ARG A 47 -7.62 17.14 0.25
N SER A 48 -7.20 16.26 -0.65
CA SER A 48 -6.57 16.55 -1.93
C SER A 48 -7.02 15.49 -2.95
N VAL A 49 -6.30 15.33 -4.06
CA VAL A 49 -6.60 14.30 -5.06
C VAL A 49 -6.78 12.94 -4.39
N ARG A 50 -7.90 12.29 -4.70
CA ARG A 50 -8.24 10.96 -4.19
C ARG A 50 -7.21 9.94 -4.68
N ARG A 51 -6.60 9.21 -3.74
CA ARG A 51 -5.67 8.11 -4.01
C ARG A 51 -6.21 6.86 -3.36
N ALA A 52 -6.70 5.95 -4.20
CA ALA A 52 -7.15 4.61 -3.79
C ALA A 52 -6.10 3.61 -4.28
N ALA A 53 -5.37 2.97 -3.35
CA ALA A 53 -4.22 2.13 -3.68
C ALA A 53 -4.58 1.02 -4.68
N GLN A 54 -5.71 0.33 -4.43
CA GLN A 54 -6.17 -0.77 -5.28
C GLN A 54 -6.51 -0.34 -6.71
N LEU A 55 -7.18 0.81 -6.87
CA LEU A 55 -7.54 1.31 -8.20
C LEU A 55 -6.30 1.77 -8.98
N ILE A 56 -5.35 2.42 -8.30
CA ILE A 56 -4.07 2.83 -8.89
C ILE A 56 -3.31 1.59 -9.37
N LEU A 57 -3.17 0.57 -8.51
CA LEU A 57 -2.48 -0.68 -8.85
C LEU A 57 -3.17 -1.44 -9.99
N LEU A 58 -4.50 -1.53 -9.97
CA LEU A 58 -5.28 -2.16 -11.03
C LEU A 58 -5.00 -1.50 -12.38
N ASN A 59 -5.06 -0.17 -12.46
CA ASN A 59 -4.81 0.56 -13.70
C ASN A 59 -3.36 0.41 -14.19
N GLU A 60 -2.38 0.50 -13.29
CA GLU A 60 -0.96 0.37 -13.65
C GLU A 60 -0.62 -1.03 -14.17
N LEU A 61 -1.12 -2.08 -13.50
CA LEU A 61 -0.78 -3.47 -13.84
C LEU A 61 -1.57 -3.97 -15.06
N ALA A 62 -2.83 -3.55 -15.21
CA ALA A 62 -3.63 -3.87 -16.39
C ALA A 62 -3.07 -3.20 -17.66
N ALA A 63 -2.52 -1.98 -17.56
CA ALA A 63 -1.90 -1.30 -18.70
C ALA A 63 -0.52 -1.90 -19.09
N SER A 64 0.10 -2.67 -18.19
CA SER A 64 1.37 -3.36 -18.44
C SER A 64 1.23 -4.80 -18.93
N SER A 65 -0.01 -5.29 -19.06
CA SER A 65 -0.37 -6.61 -19.60
C SER A 65 -0.69 -6.49 -21.09
#